data_AF-G9J641-F1
#
_entry.id   AF-G9J641-F1
#
_cell.length_a   1.000
_cell.length_b   1.000
_cell.length_c   1.000
_cell.angle_alpha   90.00
_cell.angle_beta   90.00
_cell.angle_gamma   90.00
#
_symmetry.space_group_name_H-M   'P 1'
#
loop_
_entity.id
_entity.type
_entity.pdbx_description
1 polymer ?
#
loop_
_entity_poly.entity_id
_entity_poly.type
_entity_poly.pdbx_seq_one_letter_code
_entity_poly.pdbx_strand_id
1 'polypeptide(L)' 'DVHPTHYGRVCPIETPEGPNIGLINSLSVYAQTNEYGFLETPYRKVTDGVVTDEIHYLSAIEEGNYVIAQANSNL' A
#
# COMPACT_ATOMS: atom_id res chain seq x y z
N ASP A 1 -13.24 -1.96 -9.83
CA ASP A 1 -12.74 -3.26 -9.35
C ASP A 1 -11.59 -3.02 -8.37
N VAL A 2 -11.45 -3.85 -7.34
CA VAL A 2 -10.40 -3.68 -6.32
C VAL A 2 -9.15 -4.41 -6.82
N HIS A 3 -8.13 -3.66 -7.18
CA HIS A 3 -6.87 -4.21 -7.66
C HIS A 3 -5.91 -4.49 -6.49
N PRO A 4 -5.08 -5.55 -6.52
CA PRO A 4 -4.14 -5.85 -5.44
C PRO A 4 -3.21 -4.68 -5.06
N THR A 5 -2.80 -3.87 -6.04
CA THR A 5 -1.95 -2.69 -5.80
C THR A 5 -2.62 -1.58 -4.98
N HIS A 6 -3.95 -1.64 -4.78
CA HIS A 6 -4.66 -0.72 -3.90
C HIS A 6 -4.24 -0.91 -2.43
N TYR A 7 -3.69 -2.06 -2.05
CA TYR A 7 -3.28 -2.33 -0.68
C TYR A 7 -2.32 -1.25 -0.16
N GLY A 8 -2.70 -0.62 0.96
CA GLY A 8 -1.94 0.47 1.57
C GLY A 8 -1.99 1.82 0.83
N ARG A 9 -2.68 1.92 -0.32
CA ARG A 9 -2.76 3.13 -1.16
C ARG A 9 -4.18 3.69 -1.25
N VAL A 10 -5.17 2.84 -1.49
CA VAL A 10 -6.58 3.21 -1.66
C VAL A 10 -7.44 2.37 -0.72
N CYS A 11 -8.34 3.01 0.03
CA CYS A 11 -9.25 2.31 0.92
C CYS A 11 -10.22 1.43 0.10
N PRO A 12 -10.26 0.10 0.30
CA PRO A 12 -11.12 -0.79 -0.48
C PRO A 12 -12.59 -0.74 -0.06
N ILE A 13 -12.90 -0.11 1.09
CA ILE A 13 -14.24 -0.08 1.68
C ILE A 13 -14.90 1.28 1.46
N GLU A 14 -14.14 2.36 1.62
CA GLU A 14 -14.65 3.72 1.59
C GLU A 14 -14.85 4.21 0.15
N THR A 15 -15.97 3.78 -0.43
CA THR A 15 -16.46 4.21 -1.75
C THR A 15 -17.97 4.44 -1.68
N PRO A 16 -18.53 5.43 -2.39
CA PRO A 16 -19.98 5.66 -2.39
C PRO A 16 -20.74 4.47 -2.97
N GLU A 17 -21.88 4.13 -2.38
CA GLU A 17 -22.79 3.14 -2.96
C GLU A 17 -23.54 3.70 -4.18
N GLY A 18 -24.09 2.80 -5.02
CA GLY A 18 -24.89 3.16 -6.18
C GLY A 18 -24.06 3.39 -7.45
N PRO A 19 -24.46 4.32 -8.35
CA PRO A 19 -23.83 4.48 -9.66
C PRO A 19 -22.33 4.82 -9.64
N ASN A 20 -21.84 5.37 -8.52
CA ASN A 20 -20.46 5.83 -8.36
C ASN A 20 -19.56 4.82 -7.64
N ILE A 21 -20.06 3.61 -7.36
CA ILE A 21 -19.31 2.57 -6.63
C ILE A 21 -18.01 2.21 -7.36
N GLY A 22 -16.89 2.33 -6.64
CA GLY A 22 -15.55 2.08 -7.15
C GLY A 22 -14.97 3.16 -8.08
N LEU A 23 -15.73 4.21 -8.41
CA LEU A 23 -15.24 5.36 -9.19
C LEU A 23 -14.62 6.44 -8.30
N ILE A 24 -15.17 6.62 -7.09
CA ILE A 24 -14.68 7.56 -6.09
C ILE A 24 -14.19 6.74 -4.90
N ASN A 25 -12.94 6.92 -4.51
CA ASN A 25 -12.32 6.22 -3.39
C ASN A 25 -11.54 7.19 -2.51
N SER A 26 -11.34 6.80 -1.25
CA SER A 26 -10.49 7.50 -0.30
C SER A 26 -9.07 6.92 -0.25
N LEU A 27 -8.09 7.74 0.14
CA LEU A 27 -6.71 7.30 0.37
C LEU A 27 -6.61 6.41 1.61
N SER A 28 -5.63 5.48 1.62
CA SER A 28 -5.29 4.71 2.82
C SER A 28 -4.56 5.56 3.87
N VAL A 29 -4.55 5.08 5.12
CA VAL A 29 -4.06 5.81 6.31
C VAL A 29 -2.66 6.40 6.16
N TYR A 30 -1.74 5.66 5.55
CA TYR A 30 -0.35 6.10 5.35
C TYR A 30 0.02 6.28 3.88
N ALA A 31 -0.96 6.34 2.98
CA ALA A 31 -0.69 6.56 1.57
C ALA A 31 -0.12 7.97 1.36
N GLN A 32 0.89 8.08 0.50
CA GLN A 32 1.49 9.36 0.11
C GLN A 32 1.66 9.41 -1.41
N THR A 33 1.74 10.61 -1.96
CA THR A 33 1.99 10.84 -3.38
C THR A 33 3.44 11.27 -3.57
N ASN A 34 4.17 10.62 -4.46
CA ASN A 34 5.53 11.04 -4.81
C ASN A 34 5.56 12.22 -5.80
N GLU A 35 6.76 12.67 -6.17
CA GLU A 35 6.95 13.81 -7.07
C GLU A 35 6.35 13.62 -8.48
N TYR A 36 6.11 12.37 -8.88
CA TYR A 36 5.53 12.00 -10.17
C TYR A 36 4.03 11.76 -10.13
N GLY A 37 3.40 11.85 -8.95
CA GLY A 37 1.97 11.62 -8.78
C GLY A 37 1.58 10.16 -8.49
N PHE A 38 2.54 9.26 -8.28
CA PHE A 38 2.23 7.87 -7.91
C PHE A 38 1.96 7.74 -6.42
N LEU A 39 1.00 6.89 -6.08
CA LEU A 39 0.72 6.52 -4.69
C LEU A 39 1.76 5.52 -4.19
N GLU A 40 2.30 5.83 -3.01
CA GLU A 40 3.26 5.02 -2.29
C GLU A 40 2.71 4.65 -0.92
N THR A 41 3.19 3.54 -0.39
CA THR A 41 2.81 3.05 0.93
C THR A 41 4.05 2.57 1.69
N PRO A 42 4.13 2.78 3.02
CA PRO A 42 5.31 2.44 3.79
C PRO A 42 5.43 0.95 4.08
N TYR A 43 6.65 0.43 3.98
CA TYR A 43 7.04 -0.90 4.38
C TYR A 43 8.27 -0.85 5.29
N ARG A 44 8.39 -1.82 6.21
CA ARG A 44 9.61 -2.00 7.02
C ARG A 44 10.57 -2.92 6.30
N LYS A 45 11.84 -2.53 6.24
CA LYS A 45 12.88 -3.36 5.64
C LYS A 45 13.21 -4.57 6.53
N VAL A 46 13.44 -5.70 5.90
CA VAL A 46 13.92 -6.92 6.56
C VAL A 46 15.33 -7.20 6.03
N THR A 47 16.29 -7.35 6.94
CA THR A 47 17.68 -7.69 6.60
C THR A 47 18.07 -8.92 7.40
N ASP A 48 18.58 -9.96 6.73
CA ASP A 48 19.01 -11.21 7.35
C ASP A 48 17.96 -11.85 8.28
N GLY A 49 16.68 -11.77 7.88
CA GLY A 49 15.55 -12.31 8.64
C GLY A 49 15.09 -11.44 9.83
N VAL A 50 15.74 -10.31 10.07
CA VAL A 50 15.39 -9.38 11.16
C VAL A 50 14.69 -8.15 10.60
N VAL A 51 13.53 -7.83 11.15
CA VAL A 51 12.79 -6.61 10.79
C VAL A 51 13.49 -5.39 11.40
N THR A 52 13.74 -4.37 10.58
CA THR A 52 14.36 -3.12 11.02
C THR A 52 13.31 -2.03 11.24
N ASP A 53 13.69 -0.92 11.85
CA ASP A 53 12.85 0.28 11.99
C ASP A 53 12.99 1.24 10.80
N GLU A 54 13.67 0.80 9.74
CA GLU A 54 13.83 1.56 8.50
C GLU A 54 12.55 1.44 7.65
N ILE A 55 11.90 2.58 7.40
CA ILE A 55 10.67 2.66 6.61
C ILE A 55 11.01 3.10 5.18
N HIS A 56 10.57 2.31 4.21
CA HIS A 56 10.66 2.62 2.78
C HIS A 56 9.26 2.81 2.22
N TYR A 57 9.03 3.95 1.57
CA TYR A 57 7.82 4.15 0.78
C TYR A 57 8.05 3.53 -0.58
N LEU A 58 7.18 2.59 -0.96
CA LEU A 58 7.28 1.90 -2.24
C LEU A 58 6.06 2.23 -3.10
N SER A 59 6.30 2.56 -4.37
CA SER A 59 5.27 2.59 -5.40
C SER A 59 4.78 1.17 -5.72
N ALA A 60 3.62 1.08 -6.38
CA ALA A 60 3.07 -0.22 -6.79
C ALA A 60 4.01 -1.01 -7.73
N ILE A 61 4.86 -0.31 -8.48
CA ILE A 61 5.82 -0.89 -9.41
C ILE A 61 7.00 -1.48 -8.63
N GLU A 62 7.53 -0.74 -7.65
CA GLU A 62 8.66 -1.18 -6.84
C GLU A 62 8.29 -2.35 -5.93
N GLU A 63 7.10 -2.30 -5.31
CA GLU A 63 6.56 -3.37 -4.46
C GLU A 63 6.56 -4.72 -5.17
N GLY A 64 6.28 -4.75 -6.48
CA GLY A 64 6.27 -5.98 -7.29
C GLY A 64 7.61 -6.72 -7.38
N ASN A 65 8.72 -6.08 -6.98
CA ASN A 65 10.04 -6.71 -6.93
C ASN A 65 10.35 -7.41 -5.60
N TYR A 66 9.45 -7.30 -4.61
CA TYR A 66 9.68 -7.79 -3.25
C TYR A 66 8.62 -8.82 -2.83
N VAL A 67 9.01 -9.68 -1.88
CA VAL A 67 8.06 -10.53 -1.15
C VAL A 67 7.65 -9.80 0.13
N ILE A 68 6.37 -9.52 0.27
CA ILE A 68 5.83 -8.75 1.40
C ILE A 68 5.24 -9.68 2.44
N ALA A 69 5.78 -9.63 3.66
CA ALA A 69 5.20 -10.30 4.81
C ALA A 69 4.12 -9.43 5.46
N GLN A 70 3.12 -10.08 6.08
CA GLN A 70 2.07 -9.38 6.83
C GLN A 70 2.63 -8.84 8.15
N ALA A 71 2.04 -7.74 8.64
CA ALA A 71 2.47 -7.11 9.90
C ALA A 71 2.30 -8.03 11.14
N ASN A 72 1.41 -9.03 11.07
CA ASN A 72 1.17 -10.01 12.12
C ASN A 72 1.95 -11.32 11.95
N SER A 73 2.91 -11.38 11.02
CA SER A 73 3.72 -12.58 10.81
C SER A 73 4.53 -12.90 12.07
N ASN A 74 4.54 -14.16 12.48
CA ASN A 74 5.44 -14.64 13.54
C ASN A 74 6.85 -14.71 12.95
N LEU A 75 7.77 -13.88 13.45
CA LEU A 75 9.20 -13.88 13.13
C LEU A 75 9.93 -14.95 13.95
#